data_AF-A0A7L3SAN9-F1
#
_entry.id   AF-A0A7L3SAN9-F1
#
_cell.length_a   1.000
_cell.length_b   1.000
_cell.length_c   1.000
_cell.angle_alpha   90.00
_cell.angle_beta   90.00
_cell.angle_gamma   90.00
#
_symmetry.space_group_name_H-M   'P 1'
#
loop_
_entity.id
_entity.type
_entity.pdbx_description
1 polymer ?
#
loop_
_entity_poly.entity_id
_entity_poly.type
_entity_poly.pdbx_seq_one_letter_code
_entity_poly.pdbx_strand_id
1 'polypeptide(L)'
;FKAVMFLSGLLFGSTVIFLLCYKERVLETQLSLEASAAIAVAIGLLCGLVTLLLRSVGLFTTGLLLGLLLATAALVTVTPAAPPSPWVPAGGLLGLALLCALLALRWPKAVTVLATGLCGAAAVVVCADYLAEGPALALYVRQRLRLAPAGALCWRSWALLGAWPALGAIHVLLQWKVT
;
A
#
# COMPACT_ATOMS: atom_id res chain seq x y z
N PHE A 1 -2.23 -6.18 18.09
CA PHE A 1 -2.04 -7.28 17.12
C PHE A 1 -3.30 -7.60 16.33
N LYS A 2 -4.41 -8.03 16.96
CA LYS A 2 -5.67 -8.35 16.26
C LYS A 2 -6.24 -7.18 15.44
N ALA A 3 -6.24 -5.97 16.00
CA ALA A 3 -6.71 -4.77 15.31
C ALA A 3 -5.89 -4.45 14.04
N VAL A 4 -4.57 -4.65 14.09
CA VAL A 4 -3.67 -4.41 12.94
C VAL A 4 -3.97 -5.40 11.82
N MET A 5 -4.19 -6.67 12.15
CA MET A 5 -4.54 -7.72 11.18
C MET A 5 -5.90 -7.46 10.52
N PHE A 6 -6.89 -7.05 11.32
CA PHE A 6 -8.19 -6.66 10.80
C PHE A 6 -8.10 -5.48 9.86
N LEU A 7 -7.38 -4.42 10.26
CA LEU A 7 -7.23 -3.22 9.45
C LEU A 7 -6.49 -3.49 8.14
N SER A 8 -5.42 -4.30 8.16
CA SER A 8 -4.71 -4.67 6.94
C SER A 8 -5.56 -5.51 6.00
N GLY A 9 -6.35 -6.45 6.53
CA GLY A 9 -7.27 -7.26 5.72
C GLY A 9 -8.40 -6.41 5.13
N LEU A 10 -8.95 -5.49 5.93
CA LEU A 10 -9.98 -4.55 5.47
C LEU A 10 -9.45 -3.63 4.37
N LEU A 11 -8.28 -3.01 4.56
CA LEU A 11 -7.69 -2.10 3.58
C LEU A 11 -7.33 -2.84 2.30
N PHE A 12 -6.70 -4.02 2.40
CA PHE A 12 -6.33 -4.81 1.24
C PHE A 12 -7.57 -5.29 0.46
N GLY A 13 -8.54 -5.91 1.15
CA GLY A 13 -9.76 -6.42 0.55
C GLY A 13 -10.61 -5.33 -0.10
N SER A 14 -10.86 -4.23 0.62
CA SER A 14 -11.64 -3.10 0.07
C SER A 14 -10.94 -2.45 -1.14
N THR A 15 -9.62 -2.27 -1.10
CA THR A 15 -8.87 -1.66 -2.20
C THR A 15 -8.91 -2.54 -3.46
N VAL A 16 -8.69 -3.85 -3.34
CA VAL A 16 -8.70 -4.78 -4.47
C VAL A 16 -10.08 -4.84 -5.11
N ILE A 17 -11.14 -4.99 -4.30
CA ILE A 17 -12.51 -5.03 -4.81
C ILE A 17 -12.91 -3.69 -5.44
N PHE A 18 -12.58 -2.57 -4.80
CA PHE A 18 -12.86 -1.25 -5.36
C PHE A 18 -12.17 -1.05 -6.72
N LEU A 19 -10.92 -1.50 -6.87
CA LEU A 19 -10.19 -1.46 -8.14
C LEU A 19 -10.83 -2.34 -9.22
N LEU A 20 -11.28 -3.55 -8.85
CA LEU A 20 -12.01 -4.45 -9.73
C LEU A 20 -13.33 -3.82 -10.19
N CYS A 21 -14.17 -3.37 -9.26
CA CYS A 21 -15.43 -2.70 -9.57
C CYS A 21 -15.20 -1.42 -10.39
N TYR A 22 -14.12 -0.65 -10.14
CA TYR A 22 -13.79 0.52 -10.95
C TYR A 22 -13.41 0.16 -12.38
N LYS A 23 -12.66 -0.94 -12.57
CA LYS A 23 -12.30 -1.46 -13.89
C LYS A 23 -13.51 -2.03 -14.63
N GLU A 24 -14.39 -2.71 -13.92
CA GLU A 24 -15.62 -3.31 -14.45
C GLU A 24 -16.67 -2.24 -14.78
N ARG A 25 -16.77 -1.17 -13.98
CA ARG A 25 -17.56 0.04 -14.29
C ARG A 25 -17.15 0.70 -15.60
N VAL A 26 -15.86 0.65 -15.97
CA VAL A 26 -15.37 1.13 -17.27
C VAL A 26 -15.83 0.22 -18.40
N LEU A 27 -16.13 -1.05 -18.13
CA LEU A 27 -16.42 -2.06 -19.13
C LEU A 27 -17.93 -2.26 -19.37
N GLU A 28 -18.75 -2.34 -18.32
CA GLU A 28 -20.20 -2.52 -18.46
C GLU A 28 -21.01 -1.82 -17.35
N THR A 29 -21.80 -0.82 -17.74
CA THR A 29 -23.05 -0.39 -17.08
C THR A 29 -22.95 0.41 -15.75
N GLN A 30 -23.84 1.40 -15.64
CA GLN A 30 -23.93 2.48 -14.65
C GLN A 30 -24.16 2.03 -13.19
N LEU A 31 -23.22 1.35 -12.53
CA LEU A 31 -23.26 1.29 -11.06
C LEU A 31 -22.94 2.67 -10.47
N SER A 32 -23.80 3.14 -9.57
CA SER A 32 -23.55 4.36 -8.80
C SER A 32 -22.27 4.17 -7.98
N LEU A 33 -21.46 5.24 -7.91
CA LEU A 33 -20.18 5.22 -7.19
C LEU A 33 -20.36 4.75 -5.74
N GLU A 34 -21.48 5.17 -5.12
CA GLU A 34 -21.88 4.80 -3.76
C GLU A 34 -22.12 3.30 -3.59
N ALA A 35 -22.79 2.65 -4.53
CA ALA A 35 -23.04 1.21 -4.47
C ALA A 35 -21.73 0.40 -4.57
N SER A 36 -20.83 0.81 -5.47
CA SER A 36 -19.51 0.16 -5.61
C SER A 36 -18.65 0.33 -4.35
N ALA A 37 -18.71 1.50 -3.70
CA ALA A 37 -18.02 1.74 -2.45
C ALA A 37 -18.60 0.88 -1.31
N ALA A 38 -19.92 0.77 -1.22
CA ALA A 38 -20.58 -0.07 -0.22
C ALA A 38 -20.19 -1.56 -0.35
N ILE A 39 -20.19 -2.10 -1.58
CA ILE A 39 -19.79 -3.48 -1.85
C ILE A 39 -18.31 -3.70 -1.47
N ALA A 40 -17.44 -2.77 -1.86
CA ALA A 40 -16.02 -2.83 -1.52
C ALA A 40 -15.78 -2.81 0.00
N VAL A 41 -16.51 -1.96 0.75
CA VAL A 41 -16.43 -1.91 2.21
C VAL A 41 -16.97 -3.19 2.83
N ALA A 42 -18.08 -3.72 2.34
CA ALA A 42 -18.67 -4.97 2.86
C ALA A 42 -17.72 -6.16 2.67
N ILE A 43 -17.15 -6.33 1.48
CA ILE A 43 -16.19 -7.42 1.22
C ILE A 43 -14.88 -7.17 1.98
N GLY A 44 -14.43 -5.92 2.08
CA GLY A 44 -13.31 -5.54 2.92
C GLY A 44 -13.52 -5.93 4.39
N LEU A 45 -14.70 -5.68 4.94
CA LEU A 45 -15.06 -6.05 6.31
C LEU A 45 -15.01 -7.57 6.51
N LEU A 46 -15.56 -8.34 5.58
CA LEU A 46 -15.47 -9.81 5.57
C LEU A 46 -14.00 -10.28 5.53
N CYS A 47 -13.18 -9.70 4.66
CA CYS A 47 -11.76 -10.00 4.57
C CYS A 47 -11.00 -9.64 5.86
N GLY A 48 -11.29 -8.48 6.45
CA GLY A 48 -10.77 -8.06 7.74
C GLY A 48 -11.13 -9.03 8.87
N LEU A 49 -12.37 -9.52 8.89
CA LEU A 49 -12.80 -10.49 9.88
C LEU A 49 -12.07 -11.84 9.71
N VAL A 50 -11.93 -12.31 8.47
CA VAL A 50 -11.19 -13.55 8.16
C VAL A 50 -9.72 -13.45 8.57
N THR A 51 -9.05 -12.32 8.28
CA THR A 51 -7.65 -12.09 8.68
C THR A 51 -7.47 -11.97 10.19
N LEU A 52 -8.49 -11.53 10.92
CA LEU A 52 -8.51 -11.54 12.38
C LEU A 52 -8.72 -12.94 12.96
N LEU A 53 -9.51 -13.77 12.28
CA LEU A 53 -9.78 -15.16 12.68
C LEU A 53 -8.57 -16.06 12.42
N LEU A 54 -7.91 -15.87 11.26
CA LEU A 54 -6.78 -16.67 10.81
C LEU A 54 -5.47 -15.90 10.96
N ARG A 55 -4.80 -16.08 12.12
CA ARG A 55 -3.54 -15.39 12.46
C ARG A 55 -2.47 -15.48 11.35
N SER A 56 -2.34 -16.64 10.70
CA SER A 56 -1.38 -16.85 9.61
C SER A 56 -1.72 -15.99 8.39
N VAL A 57 -3.00 -15.87 8.05
CA VAL A 57 -3.47 -15.04 6.93
C VAL A 57 -3.32 -13.55 7.27
N GLY A 58 -3.56 -13.15 8.51
CA GLY A 58 -3.29 -11.79 9.00
C GLY A 58 -1.80 -11.40 8.91
N LEU A 59 -0.88 -12.30 9.29
CA LEU A 59 0.56 -12.04 9.16
C LEU A 59 0.99 -11.98 7.70
N PHE A 60 0.46 -12.86 6.86
CA PHE A 60 0.75 -12.85 5.44
C PHE A 60 0.26 -11.57 4.75
N THR A 61 -0.98 -11.16 5.01
CA THR A 61 -1.58 -9.93 4.44
C THR A 61 -0.86 -8.66 4.90
N THR A 62 -0.49 -8.57 6.19
CA THR A 62 0.31 -7.44 6.70
C THR A 62 1.69 -7.36 6.03
N GLY A 63 2.40 -8.48 5.89
CA GLY A 63 3.69 -8.53 5.20
C GLY A 63 3.59 -8.23 3.70
N LEU A 64 2.53 -8.70 3.05
CA LEU A 64 2.25 -8.41 1.64
C LEU A 64 1.97 -6.93 1.42
N LEU A 65 1.16 -6.30 2.30
CA LEU A 65 0.89 -4.86 2.26
C LEU A 65 2.18 -4.05 2.42
N LEU A 66 3.02 -4.40 3.39
CA LEU A 66 4.31 -3.76 3.62
C LEU A 66 5.22 -3.88 2.40
N GLY A 67 5.35 -5.09 1.85
CA GLY A 67 6.22 -5.32 0.71
C GLY A 67 5.73 -4.62 -0.55
N LEU A 68 4.41 -4.51 -0.76
CA LEU A 68 3.84 -3.72 -1.84
C LEU A 68 4.15 -2.22 -1.65
N LEU A 69 4.06 -1.71 -0.42
CA LEU A 69 4.41 -0.33 -0.09
C LEU A 69 5.90 -0.04 -0.38
N LEU A 70 6.80 -0.91 0.04
CA LEU A 70 8.23 -0.78 -0.23
C LEU A 70 8.54 -0.92 -1.73
N ALA A 71 7.83 -1.79 -2.44
CA ALA A 71 8.04 -2.01 -3.86
C ALA A 71 7.58 -0.80 -4.69
N THR A 72 6.47 -0.15 -4.31
CA THR A 72 6.06 1.12 -4.94
C THR A 72 7.05 2.25 -4.63
N ALA A 73 7.59 2.30 -3.41
CA ALA A 73 8.68 3.22 -3.06
C ALA A 73 9.90 3.08 -3.97
N ALA A 74 10.34 1.83 -4.16
CA ALA A 74 11.46 1.50 -5.03
C ALA A 74 11.18 1.90 -6.48
N LEU A 75 9.96 1.67 -6.96
CA LEU A 75 9.56 2.01 -8.33
C LEU A 75 9.45 3.53 -8.59
N VAL A 76 9.18 4.31 -7.54
CA VAL A 76 9.17 5.78 -7.61
C VAL A 76 10.58 6.35 -7.60
N THR A 77 11.47 5.81 -6.75
CA THR A 77 12.84 6.28 -6.57
C THR A 77 13.77 5.86 -7.70
N VAL A 78 13.64 4.63 -8.17
CA VAL A 78 14.40 4.15 -9.32
C VAL A 78 13.75 4.72 -10.57
N THR A 79 14.48 5.55 -11.32
CA THR A 79 14.13 5.92 -12.69
C THR A 79 14.43 4.72 -13.59
N PRO A 80 13.44 3.92 -14.01
CA PRO A 80 13.74 2.78 -14.86
C PRO A 80 14.07 3.32 -16.25
N ALA A 81 15.21 2.90 -16.82
CA ALA A 81 15.32 2.87 -18.27
C ALA A 81 14.16 2.03 -18.80
N ALA A 82 13.42 2.53 -19.80
CA ALA A 82 12.18 1.92 -20.27
C ALA A 82 12.35 0.40 -20.46
N PRO A 83 11.76 -0.44 -19.59
CA PRO A 83 11.94 -1.87 -19.72
C PRO A 83 11.12 -2.36 -20.93
N PRO A 84 11.64 -3.30 -21.73
CA PRO A 84 10.94 -3.78 -22.93
C PRO A 84 9.68 -4.60 -22.61
N SER A 85 9.46 -4.98 -21.35
CA SER A 85 8.33 -5.83 -20.93
C SER A 85 7.69 -5.34 -19.62
N PRO A 86 6.35 -5.24 -19.55
CA PRO A 86 5.64 -4.86 -18.33
C PRO A 86 5.69 -5.93 -17.22
N TRP A 87 6.09 -7.16 -17.55
CA TRP A 87 6.17 -8.28 -16.61
C TRP A 87 7.35 -8.21 -15.65
N VAL A 88 8.44 -7.53 -16.05
CA VAL A 88 9.63 -7.36 -15.20
C VAL A 88 9.33 -6.52 -13.94
N PRO A 89 8.76 -5.29 -14.06
CA PRO A 89 8.40 -4.51 -12.87
C PRO A 89 7.28 -5.19 -12.07
N ALA A 90 6.31 -5.83 -12.73
CA ALA A 90 5.27 -6.59 -12.04
C ALA A 90 5.84 -7.75 -11.21
N GLY A 91 6.77 -8.52 -11.78
CA GLY A 91 7.47 -9.60 -11.09
C GLY A 91 8.33 -9.10 -9.92
N GLY A 92 8.99 -7.95 -10.08
CA GLY A 92 9.73 -7.30 -8.99
C GLY A 92 8.83 -6.85 -7.84
N LEU A 93 7.70 -6.22 -8.16
CA LEU A 93 6.68 -5.81 -7.17
C LEU A 93 6.13 -7.03 -6.41
N LEU A 94 5.72 -8.07 -7.13
CA LEU A 94 5.16 -9.30 -6.55
C LEU A 94 6.21 -10.08 -5.77
N GLY A 95 7.45 -10.17 -6.27
CA GLY A 95 8.56 -10.82 -5.61
C GLY A 95 8.90 -10.16 -4.28
N LEU A 96 9.03 -8.83 -4.25
CA LEU A 96 9.31 -8.10 -3.00
C LEU A 96 8.14 -8.19 -2.00
N ALA A 97 6.90 -8.13 -2.50
CA ALA A 97 5.70 -8.33 -1.68
C ALA A 97 5.68 -9.73 -1.03
N LEU A 98 5.97 -10.77 -1.82
CA LEU A 98 6.01 -12.14 -1.33
C LEU A 98 7.16 -12.39 -0.35
N LEU A 99 8.35 -11.84 -0.63
CA LEU A 99 9.49 -11.90 0.28
C LEU A 99 9.15 -11.28 1.64
N CYS A 100 8.53 -10.10 1.66
CA CYS A 100 8.08 -9.46 2.89
C CYS A 100 6.97 -10.26 3.60
N ALA A 101 6.08 -10.91 2.85
CA ALA A 101 5.04 -11.78 3.41
C ALA A 101 5.63 -13.03 4.08
N LEU A 102 6.64 -13.66 3.47
CA LEU A 102 7.38 -14.78 4.07
C LEU A 102 8.19 -14.31 5.29
N LEU A 103 8.76 -13.11 5.23
CA LEU A 103 9.46 -12.52 6.36
C LEU A 103 8.51 -12.26 7.54
N ALA A 104 7.26 -11.86 7.27
CA ALA A 104 6.24 -11.66 8.29
C ALA A 104 5.87 -12.97 9.01
N LEU A 105 5.95 -14.10 8.30
CA LEU A 105 5.77 -15.43 8.91
C LEU A 105 6.96 -15.81 9.79
N ARG A 106 8.20 -15.48 9.38
CA ARG A 106 9.42 -15.84 10.13
C ARG A 106 9.69 -14.92 11.32
N TRP A 107 9.44 -13.63 11.19
CA TRP A 107 9.68 -12.60 12.22
C TRP A 107 8.46 -11.71 12.43
N PRO A 108 7.36 -12.26 12.98
CA PRO A 108 6.08 -11.57 13.06
C PRO A 108 6.13 -10.29 13.88
N LYS A 109 6.93 -10.23 14.96
CA LYS A 109 7.05 -9.01 15.78
C LYS A 109 7.73 -7.87 15.02
N ALA A 110 8.92 -8.13 14.46
CA ALA A 110 9.69 -7.10 13.77
C ALA A 110 8.94 -6.57 12.53
N VAL A 111 8.40 -7.48 11.71
CA VAL A 111 7.71 -7.10 10.48
C VAL A 111 6.39 -6.36 10.76
N THR A 112 5.65 -6.74 11.81
CA THR A 112 4.41 -5.99 12.15
C THR A 112 4.71 -4.59 12.67
N VAL A 113 5.75 -4.41 13.49
CA VAL A 113 6.18 -3.08 13.97
C VAL A 113 6.61 -2.18 12.80
N LEU A 114 7.39 -2.73 11.86
CA LEU A 114 7.78 -2.04 10.64
C LEU A 114 6.56 -1.70 9.77
N ALA A 115 5.65 -2.66 9.58
CA ALA A 115 4.46 -2.49 8.78
C ALA A 115 3.56 -1.37 9.32
N THR A 116 3.28 -1.34 10.62
CA THR A 116 2.44 -0.29 11.20
C THR A 116 3.10 1.08 11.12
N GLY A 117 4.41 1.16 11.35
CA GLY A 117 5.15 2.42 11.25
C GLY A 117 5.16 2.98 9.82
N LEU A 118 5.50 2.16 8.84
CA LEU A 118 5.56 2.57 7.44
C LEU A 118 4.18 2.84 6.84
N CYS A 119 3.15 2.06 7.18
CA CYS A 119 1.78 2.32 6.74
C CYS A 119 1.22 3.60 7.37
N GLY A 120 1.47 3.84 8.67
CA GLY A 120 1.06 5.07 9.33
C GLY A 120 1.75 6.29 8.74
N ALA A 121 3.06 6.20 8.50
CA ALA A 121 3.83 7.26 7.85
C ALA A 121 3.33 7.52 6.42
N ALA A 122 2.99 6.47 5.66
CA ALA A 122 2.39 6.62 4.34
C ALA A 122 1.03 7.33 4.40
N ALA A 123 0.18 6.99 5.37
CA ALA A 123 -1.10 7.67 5.57
C ALA A 123 -0.91 9.17 5.86
N VAL A 124 0.03 9.52 6.75
CA VAL A 124 0.36 10.93 7.06
C VAL A 124 0.84 11.67 5.81
N VAL A 125 1.71 11.04 5.01
CA VAL A 125 2.23 11.64 3.77
C VAL A 125 1.13 11.83 2.73
N VAL A 126 0.23 10.86 2.56
CA VAL A 126 -0.93 10.99 1.65
C VAL A 126 -1.89 12.09 2.11
N CYS A 127 -2.15 12.20 3.42
CA CYS A 127 -2.96 13.28 3.97
C CYS A 127 -2.29 14.65 3.74
N ALA A 128 -0.98 14.75 3.95
CA ALA A 128 -0.23 15.98 3.72
C ALA A 128 -0.22 16.38 2.24
N ASP A 129 -0.05 15.40 1.33
CA ASP A 129 -0.15 15.61 -0.13
C ASP A 129 -1.53 16.14 -0.52
N TYR A 130 -2.59 15.48 -0.05
CA TYR A 130 -3.97 15.87 -0.35
C TYR A 130 -4.28 17.30 0.10
N LEU A 131 -3.81 17.70 1.29
CA LEU A 131 -4.03 19.05 1.81
C LEU A 131 -3.19 20.12 1.08
N ALA A 132 -2.00 19.77 0.59
CA ALA A 132 -1.08 20.73 -0.01
C ALA A 132 -1.32 20.97 -1.51
N GLU A 133 -1.55 19.91 -2.28
CA GLU A 133 -1.50 19.96 -3.76
C GLU A 133 -2.66 19.18 -4.43
N GLY A 134 -3.64 18.69 -3.66
CA GLY A 134 -4.54 17.64 -4.13
C GLY A 134 -3.75 16.31 -4.29
N PRO A 135 -4.36 15.23 -4.79
CA PRO A 135 -3.72 13.89 -4.82
C PRO A 135 -2.63 13.74 -5.90
N ALA A 136 -1.72 14.70 -6.04
CA ALA A 136 -0.69 14.75 -7.06
C ALA A 136 0.34 13.62 -6.92
N LEU A 137 0.82 13.34 -5.70
CA LEU A 137 1.72 12.22 -5.43
C LEU A 137 1.04 10.89 -5.73
N ALA A 138 -0.21 10.73 -5.31
CA ALA A 138 -0.99 9.52 -5.56
C ALA A 138 -1.21 9.27 -7.07
N LEU A 139 -1.48 10.33 -7.84
CA LEU A 139 -1.59 10.26 -9.30
C LEU A 139 -0.27 9.90 -9.96
N TYR A 140 0.84 10.48 -9.49
CA TYR A 140 2.19 10.15 -9.97
C TYR A 140 2.53 8.67 -9.73
N VAL A 141 2.32 8.16 -8.51
CA VAL A 141 2.51 6.74 -8.18
C VAL A 141 1.66 5.86 -9.07
N ARG A 142 0.39 6.24 -9.32
CA ARG A 142 -0.52 5.52 -10.22
C ARG A 142 -0.03 5.51 -11.67
N GLN A 143 0.52 6.62 -12.16
CA GLN A 143 1.10 6.69 -13.51
C GLN A 143 2.32 5.79 -13.64
N ARG A 144 3.21 5.79 -12.63
CA ARG A 144 4.39 4.91 -12.59
C ARG A 144 4.01 3.44 -12.53
N LEU A 145 3.00 3.08 -11.73
CA LEU A 145 2.43 1.71 -11.70
C LEU A 145 1.82 1.28 -13.04
N ARG A 146 1.25 2.23 -13.80
CA ARG A 146 0.74 1.98 -15.16
C ARG A 146 1.82 1.99 -16.23
N LEU A 147 3.09 2.16 -15.85
CA LEU A 147 4.21 2.32 -16.77
C LEU A 147 4.00 3.47 -17.78
N ALA A 148 3.18 4.45 -17.41
CA ALA A 148 2.93 5.64 -18.21
C ALA A 148 4.00 6.70 -17.92
N PRO A 149 4.35 7.55 -18.90
CA PRO A 149 5.23 8.69 -18.66
C PRO A 149 4.59 9.57 -17.59
N ALA A 150 5.27 9.68 -16.45
CA ALA A 150 4.81 10.47 -15.33
C ALA A 150 5.41 11.87 -15.42
N GLY A 151 4.60 12.90 -15.15
CA GLY A 151 5.05 14.30 -15.13
C GLY A 151 6.11 14.55 -14.05
N ALA A 152 6.83 15.68 -14.15
CA ALA A 152 7.81 16.07 -13.14
C ALA A 152 7.11 16.35 -11.79
N LEU A 153 7.64 15.80 -10.68
CA LEU A 153 7.17 16.14 -9.34
C LEU A 153 7.66 17.53 -8.93
N CYS A 154 6.83 18.22 -8.16
CA CYS A 154 7.23 19.41 -7.42
C CYS A 154 8.23 19.06 -6.31
N TRP A 155 9.05 20.03 -5.90
CA TRP A 155 10.02 19.85 -4.81
C TRP A 155 9.36 19.42 -3.49
N ARG A 156 8.13 19.87 -3.23
CA ARG A 156 7.34 19.51 -2.04
C ARG A 156 7.00 18.03 -2.03
N SER A 157 6.55 17.48 -3.15
CA SER A 157 6.24 16.06 -3.28
C SER A 157 7.49 15.18 -3.08
N TRP A 158 8.67 15.65 -3.51
CA TRP A 158 9.95 15.02 -3.18
C TRP A 158 10.28 15.06 -1.69
N ALA A 159 10.04 16.20 -1.02
CA ALA A 159 10.24 16.33 0.41
C ALA A 159 9.30 15.40 1.20
N LEU A 160 8.03 15.30 0.78
CA LEU A 160 7.05 14.37 1.34
C LEU A 160 7.46 12.90 1.15
N LEU A 161 7.97 12.56 -0.03
CA LEU A 161 8.48 11.21 -0.32
C LEU A 161 9.68 10.85 0.57
N GLY A 162 10.58 11.82 0.82
CA GLY A 162 11.73 11.65 1.72
C GLY A 162 11.35 11.63 3.21
N ALA A 163 10.28 12.33 3.60
CA ALA A 163 9.78 12.32 4.98
C ALA A 163 9.20 10.96 5.38
N TRP A 164 8.65 10.21 4.43
CA TRP A 164 8.05 8.90 4.66
C TRP A 164 8.98 7.88 5.36
N PRO A 165 10.17 7.55 4.84
CA PRO A 165 11.09 6.63 5.52
C PRO A 165 11.62 7.18 6.84
N ALA A 166 11.76 8.52 6.97
CA ALA A 166 12.19 9.14 8.21
C ALA A 166 11.15 8.97 9.34
N LEU A 167 9.87 9.19 9.04
CA LEU A 167 8.77 8.93 9.98
C LEU A 167 8.69 7.45 10.37
N GLY A 168 8.90 6.54 9.41
CA GLY A 168 9.01 5.10 9.68
C GLY A 168 10.16 4.76 10.63
N ALA A 169 11.35 5.34 10.40
CA ALA A 169 12.52 5.15 11.26
C ALA A 169 12.27 5.71 12.68
N ILE A 170 11.66 6.89 12.80
CA ILE A 170 11.29 7.47 14.10
C ILE A 170 10.34 6.53 14.85
N HIS A 171 9.33 5.96 14.18
CA HIS A 171 8.43 4.98 14.78
C HIS A 171 9.18 3.75 15.31
N VAL A 172 10.10 3.19 14.54
CA VAL A 172 10.92 2.03 14.96
C VAL A 172 11.80 2.38 16.17
N LEU A 173 12.44 3.55 16.16
CA LEU A 173 13.27 4.01 17.28
C LEU A 173 12.46 4.21 18.56
N LEU A 174 11.26 4.80 18.45
CA LEU A 174 10.33 4.96 19.56
C LEU A 174 9.90 3.60 20.12
N GLN A 175 9.54 2.66 19.25
CA GLN A 175 9.15 1.31 19.67
C GLN A 175 10.31 0.59 20.36
N TRP A 176 11.53 0.70 19.82
CA TRP A 176 12.73 0.09 20.42
C TRP A 176 13.10 0.67 21.78
N LYS A 177 12.82 1.96 22.02
CA LYS A 177 13.03 2.59 23.33
C LYS A 177 12.00 2.17 24.39
N VAL A 178 10.81 1.77 23.98
CA VAL A 178 9.68 1.45 24.87
C VAL A 178 9.61 -0.05 25.20
N THR A 179 10.08 -0.92 24.32
CA THR A 179 10.20 -2.38 24.56
C THR A 179 11.50 -2.78 25.22
#